data_AF-A0A7X5D8E1-F1
#
_entry.id   AF-A0A7X5D8E1-F1
#
_cell.length_a   1.000
_cell.length_b   1.000
_cell.length_c   1.000
_cell.angle_alpha   90.00
_cell.angle_beta   90.00
_cell.angle_gamma   90.00
#
_symmetry.space_group_name_H-M   'P 1'
#
loop_
_entity.id
_entity.type
_entity.pdbx_description
1 polymer ?
#
loop_
_entity_poly.entity_id
_entity_poly.type
_entity_poly.pdbx_seq_one_letter_code
_entity_poly.pdbx_strand_id
1 'polypeptide(L)'
;MPKLVKPSIVARAEDGSPVVEVFAFEFTDGKLVMDCKALGSMRMDVIVAPDDVAAGWSIIKKDRKAIMQFGKLIPKAIRNRKKQKAESEQAS
;
A
#
# COMPACT_ATOMS: atom_id res chain seq x y z
N MET A 1 13.92 -23.29 -8.89
CA MET A 1 12.69 -22.59 -9.32
C MET A 1 12.76 -21.17 -8.80
N PRO A 2 12.63 -20.12 -9.63
CA PRO A 2 12.57 -18.76 -9.10
C PRO A 2 11.35 -18.66 -8.18
N LYS A 3 11.56 -18.22 -6.94
CA LYS A 3 10.47 -17.96 -5.98
C LYS A 3 9.57 -16.91 -6.60
N LEU A 4 8.30 -17.22 -6.81
CA LEU A 4 7.30 -16.21 -7.17
C LEU A 4 7.26 -15.19 -6.02
N VAL A 5 7.89 -14.03 -6.23
CA VAL A 5 7.81 -12.92 -5.28
C VAL A 5 6.41 -12.35 -5.42
N LYS A 6 5.56 -12.55 -4.40
CA LYS A 6 4.25 -11.92 -4.37
C LYS A 6 4.42 -10.40 -4.47
N PRO A 7 3.64 -9.70 -5.31
CA PRO A 7 3.72 -8.25 -5.40
C PRO A 7 3.33 -7.64 -4.04
N SER A 8 4.08 -6.63 -3.60
CA SER A 8 3.82 -5.91 -2.35
C SER A 8 3.87 -4.40 -2.57
N ILE A 9 3.24 -3.66 -1.66
CA ILE A 9 3.43 -2.22 -1.50
C ILE A 9 4.53 -2.01 -0.46
N VAL A 10 5.53 -1.20 -0.78
CA VAL A 10 6.65 -0.91 0.13
C VAL A 10 6.56 0.53 0.61
N ALA A 11 6.31 0.74 1.89
CA ALA A 11 6.49 2.02 2.55
C ALA A 11 7.98 2.23 2.85
N ARG A 12 8.50 3.42 2.57
CA ARG A 12 9.92 3.76 2.70
C ARG A 12 10.09 4.99 3.61
N ALA A 13 11.22 5.05 4.31
CA ALA A 13 11.68 6.26 4.98
C ALA A 13 12.17 7.29 3.95
N GLU A 14 12.50 8.51 4.42
CA GLU A 14 12.94 9.61 3.56
C GLU A 14 14.23 9.28 2.78
N ASP A 15 15.11 8.46 3.37
CA ASP A 15 16.33 7.97 2.74
C ASP A 15 16.09 6.86 1.70
N GLY A 16 14.84 6.48 1.47
CA GLY A 16 14.43 5.43 0.54
C GLY A 16 14.54 4.01 1.12
N SER A 17 15.03 3.84 2.35
CA SER A 17 15.08 2.54 3.02
C SER A 17 13.66 2.03 3.28
N PRO A 18 13.38 0.74 3.02
CA PRO A 18 12.05 0.20 3.23
C PRO A 18 11.78 0.01 4.73
N VAL A 19 10.56 0.31 5.16
CA VAL A 19 10.13 0.23 6.58
C VAL A 19 9.01 -0.79 6.78
N VAL A 20 8.05 -0.85 5.86
CA VAL A 20 6.92 -1.80 5.90
C VAL A 20 6.63 -2.32 4.50
N GLU A 21 6.41 -3.63 4.38
CA GLU A 21 5.83 -4.24 3.18
C GLU A 21 4.41 -4.71 3.45
N VAL A 22 3.48 -4.39 2.55
CA VAL A 22 2.09 -4.82 2.60
C VAL A 22 1.82 -5.77 1.44
N PHE A 23 1.37 -6.99 1.75
CA PHE A 23 1.16 -8.07 0.80
C PHE A 23 -0.30 -8.24 0.36
N ALA A 24 -1.25 -7.87 1.22
CA ALA A 24 -2.68 -7.96 0.93
C ALA A 24 -3.49 -6.95 1.76
N PHE A 25 -4.67 -6.63 1.26
CA PHE A 25 -5.72 -5.90 1.98
C PHE A 25 -7.00 -6.72 1.91
N GLU A 26 -7.63 -6.95 3.05
CA GLU A 26 -8.90 -7.67 3.16
C GLU A 26 -9.88 -6.85 4.01
N PHE A 27 -11.17 -6.89 3.66
CA PHE A 27 -12.22 -6.30 4.48
C PHE A 27 -13.09 -7.41 5.03
N THR A 28 -12.95 -7.67 6.32
CA THR A 28 -13.59 -8.80 7.01
C THR A 28 -14.13 -8.31 8.34
N ASP A 29 -15.36 -8.71 8.69
CA ASP A 29 -16.03 -8.34 9.94
C ASP A 29 -16.02 -6.84 10.26
N GLY A 30 -16.19 -6.00 9.23
CA GLY A 30 -16.23 -4.54 9.37
C GLY A 30 -14.87 -3.88 9.60
N LYS A 31 -13.76 -4.62 9.46
CA LYS A 31 -12.39 -4.12 9.69
C LYS A 31 -11.55 -4.27 8.43
N LEU A 32 -10.59 -3.36 8.25
CA LEU A 32 -9.55 -3.52 7.25
C LEU A 32 -8.40 -4.31 7.87
N VAL A 33 -8.10 -5.48 7.30
CA VAL A 33 -6.97 -6.33 7.66
C VAL A 33 -5.88 -6.16 6.61
N MET A 34 -4.68 -5.85 7.06
CA MET A 34 -3.50 -5.68 6.21
C MET A 34 -2.46 -6.72 6.59
N ASP A 35 -2.10 -7.56 5.64
CA ASP A 35 -1.01 -8.53 5.81
C ASP A 35 0.32 -7.82 5.58
N CYS A 36 1.07 -7.58 6.65
CA CYS A 36 2.22 -6.69 6.65
C CYS A 36 3.49 -7.38 7.19
N LYS A 37 4.64 -6.85 6.77
CA LYS A 37 5.94 -7.12 7.40
C LYS A 37 6.63 -5.79 7.66
N ALA A 38 6.72 -5.39 8.93
CA ALA A 38 7.67 -4.38 9.34
C ALA A 38 9.09 -4.96 9.19
N LEU A 39 9.99 -4.25 8.53
CA LEU A 39 11.31 -4.77 8.25
C LEU A 39 12.14 -4.83 9.53
N GLY A 40 12.50 -6.05 9.92
CA GLY A 40 13.05 -6.39 11.25
C GLY A 40 12.10 -7.19 12.15
N SER A 41 10.84 -7.38 11.74
CA SER A 41 9.84 -8.18 12.45
C SER A 41 9.34 -9.37 11.61
N MET A 42 8.60 -10.26 12.26
CA MET A 42 7.83 -11.31 11.60
C MET A 42 6.66 -10.71 10.81
N ARG A 43 6.19 -11.47 9.81
CA ARG A 43 4.95 -11.13 9.09
C ARG A 43 3.78 -11.21 10.07
N MET A 44 2.91 -10.21 10.05
CA MET A 44 1.80 -10.08 10.99
C MET A 44 0.61 -9.39 10.34
N ASP A 45 -0.58 -9.69 10.86
CA ASP A 45 -1.79 -8.99 10.47
C ASP A 45 -1.91 -7.68 11.26
N VAL A 46 -2.16 -6.59 10.54
CA VAL A 46 -2.48 -5.30 11.11
C VAL A 46 -3.96 -5.03 10.87
N ILE A 47 -4.69 -4.80 11.95
CA ILE A 47 -6.14 -4.60 11.93
C ILE A 47 -6.43 -3.11 12.17
N VAL A 48 -7.25 -2.52 11.31
CA VAL A 48 -7.76 -1.15 11.47
C VAL A 48 -9.27 -1.22 11.64
N ALA A 49 -9.77 -0.85 12.83
CA ALA A 49 -11.19 -0.80 13.12
C ALA A 49 -11.79 0.59 12.82
N PRO A 50 -13.12 0.69 12.62
CA PRO A 50 -13.78 1.98 12.42
C PRO A 50 -13.52 2.99 13.55
N ASP A 51 -13.45 2.53 14.79
CA ASP A 51 -13.19 3.40 15.95
C ASP A 51 -11.76 3.96 15.96
N ASP A 52 -10.78 3.20 15.47
CA ASP A 52 -9.40 3.67 15.31
C ASP A 52 -9.33 4.80 14.26
N VAL A 53 -10.08 4.65 13.16
CA VAL A 53 -10.21 5.70 12.13
C VAL A 53 -10.89 6.94 12.70
N ALA A 54 -11.94 6.76 13.52
CA ALA A 54 -12.63 7.86 14.19
C ALA A 54 -11.71 8.59 15.18
N ALA A 55 -10.90 7.87 15.96
CA ALA A 55 -9.91 8.44 16.87
C ALA A 55 -8.81 9.23 16.11
N GLY A 56 -8.35 8.68 14.98
CA GLY A 56 -7.37 9.34 14.08
C GLY A 56 -7.95 10.43 13.17
N TRP A 57 -9.25 10.73 13.28
CA TRP A 57 -9.96 11.60 12.34
C TRP A 57 -9.42 13.03 12.27
N SER A 58 -8.87 13.55 13.38
CA SER A 58 -8.22 14.85 13.41
C SER A 58 -7.00 14.93 12.49
N ILE A 59 -6.22 13.85 12.39
CA ILE A 59 -5.05 13.73 11.49
C ILE A 59 -5.53 13.71 10.03
N ILE A 60 -6.55 12.90 9.73
CA ILE A 60 -7.14 12.79 8.38
C ILE A 60 -7.71 14.14 7.93
N LYS A 61 -8.38 14.87 8.83
CA LYS A 61 -8.94 16.19 8.53
C LYS A 61 -7.86 17.26 8.33
N LYS A 62 -6.80 17.24 9.15
CA LYS A 62 -5.72 18.23 9.11
C LYS A 62 -5.10 18.35 7.71
N ASP A 63 -5.00 17.23 6.99
CA ASP A 63 -4.46 17.23 5.63
C ASP A 63 -5.27 16.41 4.61
N ARG A 64 -6.60 16.57 4.68
CA ARG A 64 -7.52 15.94 3.73
C ARG A 64 -7.19 16.27 2.28
N LYS A 65 -6.68 17.48 2.02
CA LYS A 65 -6.29 17.94 0.68
C LYS A 65 -5.11 17.13 0.14
N ALA A 66 -4.06 16.90 0.93
CA ALA A 66 -2.93 16.09 0.50
C ALA A 66 -3.35 14.63 0.20
N ILE A 67 -4.15 14.01 1.08
CA ILE A 67 -4.65 12.64 0.86
C ILE A 67 -5.42 12.55 -0.46
N MET A 68 -6.33 13.48 -0.71
CA MET A 68 -7.12 13.50 -1.94
C MET A 68 -6.25 13.77 -3.18
N GLN A 69 -5.30 14.69 -3.10
CA GLN A 69 -4.39 14.99 -4.21
C GLN A 69 -3.54 13.78 -4.57
N PHE A 70 -2.98 13.09 -3.58
CA PHE A 70 -2.23 11.85 -3.79
C PHE A 70 -3.12 10.76 -4.39
N GLY A 71 -4.33 10.56 -3.85
CA GLY A 71 -5.28 9.57 -4.35
C GLY A 71 -5.61 9.75 -5.84
N LYS A 72 -5.70 11.01 -6.32
CA LYS A 72 -5.93 11.31 -7.75
C LYS A 72 -4.77 10.87 -8.67
N LEU A 73 -3.56 10.68 -8.15
CA LEU A 73 -2.40 10.25 -8.93
C LEU A 73 -2.39 8.74 -9.17
N ILE A 74 -3.03 7.96 -8.29
CA ILE A 74 -3.04 6.48 -8.34
C ILE A 74 -3.54 5.94 -9.69
N PRO A 75 -4.70 6.39 -10.24
CA PRO A 75 -5.18 5.88 -11.53
C PRO A 75 -4.23 6.15 -12.70
N LYS A 76 -3.50 7.27 -12.69
CA LYS A 76 -2.49 7.57 -13.72
C LYS A 76 -1.28 6.64 -13.58
N ALA A 77 -0.81 6.43 -12.36
CA ALA A 77 0.31 5.52 -12.08
C ALA A 77 0.00 4.08 -12.51
N ILE A 78 -1.21 3.58 -12.23
CA ILE A 78 -1.67 2.25 -12.68
C ILE A 78 -1.66 2.15 -14.21
N ARG A 79 -2.21 3.15 -14.91
CA ARG A 79 -2.23 3.18 -16.38
C ARG A 79 -0.81 3.15 -16.96
N ASN A 80 0.09 3.95 -16.42
CA ASN A 80 1.49 3.98 -16.85
C ASN A 80 2.18 2.62 -16.63
N ARG A 81 1.97 1.98 -15.48
CA ARG A 81 2.51 0.64 -15.20
C ARG A 81 1.99 -0.43 -16.16
N LYS A 82 0.70 -0.37 -16.52
CA LYS A 82 0.10 -1.29 -17.51
C LYS A 82 0.73 -1.11 -18.90
N LYS A 83 0.95 0.14 -19.33
CA LYS A 83 1.61 0.44 -20.62
C LYS A 83 3.04 -0.08 -20.66
N GLN A 84 3.84 0.22 -19.64
CA GLN A 84 5.22 -0.24 -19.55
C GLN A 84 5.32 -1.77 -19.59
N LYS A 85 4.40 -2.47 -18.93
CA LYS A 85 4.36 -3.93 -18.96
C LYS A 85 4.04 -4.46 -20.37
N ALA A 86 3.05 -3.89 -21.05
CA ALA A 86 2.69 -4.27 -22.41
C ALA A 86 3.82 -4.00 -23.43
N GLU A 87 4.53 -2.87 -23.29
CA GLU A 87 5.70 -2.53 -24.11
C GLU A 87 6.87 -3.49 -23.86
N SER A 88 7.12 -3.89 -22.61
CA SER A 88 8.16 -4.86 -22.28
C SER A 88 7.87 -6.28 -22.78
N GLU A 89 6.59 -6.67 -22.83
CA GLU A 89 6.15 -7.98 -23.34
C GLU A 89 6.14 -8.05 -24.87
N GLN A 90 6.07 -6.91 -25.57
CA GLN A 90 6.15 -6.84 -27.04
C GLN A 90 7.60 -6.72 -27.55
N ALA A 91 8.53 -6.31 -26.69
CA ALA A 91 9.96 -6.19 -26.99
C ALA A 91 10.79 -7.43 -26.60
N SER A 92 10.13 -8.47 -26.07
CA SER A 92 10.71 -9.77 -25.69
C SER A 92 10.24 -10.88 -26.63
#